data_AF-A0A838D7R9-F1
#
_entry.id   AF-A0A838D7R9-F1
#
_cell.length_a   1.000
_cell.length_b   1.000
_cell.length_c   1.000
_cell.angle_alpha   90.00
_cell.angle_beta   90.00
_cell.angle_gamma   90.00
#
_symmetry.space_group_name_H-M   'P 1'
#
loop_
_entity.id
_entity.type
_entity.pdbx_description
1 polymer ?
#
loop_
_entity_poly.entity_id
_entity_poly.type
_entity_poly.pdbx_seq_one_letter_code
_entity_poly.pdbx_strand_id
1 'polypeptide(L)'
;MTTDKKGNDNTNNIKKINKKGIILTGILVIGIIGASFIVWFLPSENIQNSGMSNMTISFLDPNDTLTSVNSQFLLLQNEVQDQINDAKANSVSVNETYITDVINVSIIQNNELMQTLLNGQPNQSLMPNYVELMNNLRDYSLYLLNVKNITSNSLNVSQDLKNLGNNSGLRQLSVL
;
A
#
# COMPACT_ATOMS: atom_id res chain seq x y z
N MET A 1 -42.11 -51.19 -12.96
CA MET A 1 -40.98 -51.27 -12.00
C MET A 1 -39.73 -50.85 -12.76
N THR A 2 -39.45 -49.54 -12.80
CA THR A 2 -38.56 -48.78 -11.89
C THR A 2 -37.08 -49.02 -12.23
N THR A 3 -36.45 -48.06 -12.92
CA THR A 3 -35.37 -47.15 -12.42
C THR A 3 -33.96 -47.77 -12.58
N ASP A 4 -32.87 -47.12 -12.98
CA ASP A 4 -32.58 -45.75 -13.42
C ASP A 4 -31.17 -45.75 -14.06
N LYS A 5 -30.93 -44.77 -14.94
CA LYS A 5 -29.59 -44.34 -15.39
C LYS A 5 -28.74 -43.96 -14.18
N LYS A 6 -27.53 -44.52 -14.04
CA LYS A 6 -26.49 -43.94 -13.17
C LYS A 6 -25.48 -43.19 -14.03
N GLY A 7 -25.72 -41.89 -14.17
CA GLY A 7 -24.78 -40.93 -14.70
C GLY A 7 -23.51 -40.90 -13.85
N ASN A 8 -22.37 -40.84 -14.52
CA ASN A 8 -21.08 -40.61 -13.89
C ASN A 8 -20.93 -39.09 -13.70
N ASP A 9 -21.45 -38.58 -12.58
CA ASP A 9 -21.22 -37.21 -12.15
C ASP A 9 -19.77 -37.07 -11.66
N ASN A 10 -18.88 -36.74 -12.59
CA ASN A 10 -17.57 -36.15 -12.26
C ASN A 10 -17.83 -34.80 -11.60
N THR A 11 -18.01 -34.86 -10.29
CA THR A 11 -18.16 -33.70 -9.42
C THR A 11 -16.82 -32.98 -9.39
N ASN A 12 -16.69 -31.98 -10.25
CA ASN A 12 -15.64 -30.99 -10.18
C ASN A 12 -15.67 -30.41 -8.76
N ASN A 13 -14.69 -30.80 -7.94
CA ASN A 13 -14.43 -30.19 -6.65
C ASN A 13 -13.95 -28.76 -6.89
N ILE A 14 -14.90 -27.86 -7.16
CA ILE A 14 -14.67 -26.42 -7.14
C ILE A 14 -14.43 -26.07 -5.68
N LYS A 15 -13.13 -26.06 -5.33
CA LYS A 15 -12.57 -25.56 -4.09
C LYS A 15 -13.35 -24.29 -3.72
N LYS A 16 -14.08 -24.33 -2.61
CA LYS A 16 -14.90 -23.21 -2.14
C LYS A 16 -13.94 -22.10 -1.71
N ILE A 17 -13.56 -21.24 -2.66
CA ILE A 17 -12.70 -20.08 -2.42
C ILE A 17 -13.48 -19.15 -1.50
N ASN A 18 -12.84 -18.67 -0.45
CA ASN A 18 -13.45 -17.81 0.56
C ASN A 18 -13.80 -16.45 -0.10
N LYS A 19 -15.04 -16.33 -0.60
CA LYS A 19 -15.47 -15.31 -1.57
C LYS A 19 -15.43 -13.86 -1.05
N LYS A 20 -15.23 -13.65 0.25
CA LYS A 20 -15.37 -12.33 0.87
C LYS A 20 -14.15 -11.42 0.65
N GLY A 21 -12.93 -11.97 0.62
CA GLY A 21 -11.70 -11.18 0.41
C GLY A 21 -11.43 -10.83 -1.06
N ILE A 22 -11.74 -11.74 -1.97
CA ILE A 22 -11.56 -11.55 -3.43
C ILE A 22 -12.54 -10.51 -3.99
N ILE A 23 -13.74 -10.39 -3.40
CA ILE A 23 -14.71 -9.38 -3.83
C ILE A 23 -14.19 -7.96 -3.57
N LEU A 24 -13.50 -7.73 -2.45
CA LEU A 24 -13.06 -6.39 -2.06
C LEU A 24 -11.85 -5.94 -2.89
N THR A 25 -10.87 -6.81 -3.11
CA THR A 25 -9.73 -6.53 -3.98
C THR A 25 -10.14 -6.41 -5.45
N GLY A 26 -11.14 -7.19 -5.90
CA GLY A 26 -11.69 -7.08 -7.25
C GLY A 26 -12.34 -5.73 -7.54
N ILE A 27 -13.11 -5.17 -6.60
CA ILE A 27 -13.78 -3.87 -6.76
C ILE A 27 -12.76 -2.72 -6.84
N LEU A 28 -11.69 -2.77 -6.03
CA LEU A 28 -10.64 -1.75 -6.02
C LEU A 28 -9.82 -1.77 -7.31
N VAL A 29 -9.48 -2.96 -7.80
CA VAL A 29 -8.76 -3.14 -9.08
C VAL A 29 -9.62 -2.71 -10.28
N ILE A 30 -10.91 -3.08 -10.31
CA ILE A 30 -11.84 -2.67 -11.39
C ILE A 30 -12.09 -1.16 -11.38
N GLY A 31 -12.10 -0.50 -10.21
CA GLY A 31 -12.23 0.96 -10.10
C GLY A 31 -11.06 1.71 -10.74
N ILE A 32 -9.83 1.24 -10.53
CA ILE A 32 -8.61 1.85 -11.10
C ILE A 32 -8.53 1.60 -12.62
N ILE A 33 -8.86 0.38 -13.06
CA ILE A 33 -8.85 0.01 -14.47
C ILE A 33 -9.97 0.73 -15.23
N GLY A 34 -11.18 0.83 -14.67
CA GLY A 34 -12.33 1.51 -15.30
C GLY A 34 -12.08 3.00 -15.53
N ALA A 35 -11.45 3.70 -14.58
CA ALA A 35 -11.09 5.12 -14.75
C ALA A 35 -10.07 5.33 -15.88
N SER A 36 -9.16 4.37 -16.09
CA SER A 36 -8.09 4.47 -17.09
C SER A 36 -8.59 4.34 -18.54
N PHE A 37 -9.75 3.70 -18.77
CA PHE A 37 -10.33 3.51 -20.11
C PHE A 37 -11.37 4.57 -20.52
N ILE A 38 -11.85 5.43 -19.61
CA ILE A 38 -12.83 6.49 -19.94
C ILE A 38 -12.21 7.59 -20.82
N VAL A 39 -10.90 7.80 -20.73
CA VAL A 39 -10.15 8.79 -21.54
C VAL A 39 -10.19 8.46 -23.05
N TRP A 40 -10.41 7.19 -23.44
CA TRP A 40 -10.45 6.79 -24.86
C TRP A 40 -11.84 6.96 -25.50
N PHE A 41 -12.91 7.06 -24.71
CA PHE A 41 -14.29 7.11 -25.22
C PHE A 41 -14.87 8.53 -25.35
N LEU A 42 -14.11 9.57 -25.04
CA LEU A 42 -14.57 10.95 -25.24
C LEU A 42 -14.42 11.34 -26.72
N PRO A 43 -15.50 11.77 -27.41
CA PRO A 43 -15.43 12.21 -28.78
C PRO A 43 -14.52 13.43 -28.89
N SER A 44 -13.43 13.29 -29.66
CA SER A 44 -12.50 14.36 -30.01
C SER A 44 -13.13 15.31 -31.03
N GLU A 45 -14.12 16.10 -30.62
CA GLU A 45 -14.52 17.28 -31.38
C GLU A 45 -15.36 18.20 -30.48
N ASN A 46 -14.87 19.45 -30.32
CA ASN A 46 -15.63 20.68 -30.05
C ASN A 46 -16.05 21.12 -28.62
N ILE A 47 -15.18 21.10 -27.59
CA ILE A 47 -15.42 22.01 -26.44
C ILE A 47 -14.43 23.17 -26.44
N GLN A 48 -15.02 24.34 -26.66
CA GLN A 48 -14.41 25.64 -26.86
C GLN A 48 -13.48 26.06 -25.72
N ASN A 49 -12.40 26.68 -26.18
CA ASN A 49 -11.42 27.48 -25.48
C ASN A 49 -12.10 28.66 -24.75
N SER A 50 -12.59 28.45 -23.54
CA SER A 50 -12.97 29.53 -22.60
C SER A 50 -13.04 28.98 -21.18
N GLY A 51 -11.89 28.53 -20.71
CA GLY A 51 -11.64 27.99 -19.36
C GLY A 51 -10.19 27.51 -19.20
N MET A 52 -9.31 27.94 -20.10
CA MET A 52 -7.89 27.63 -20.11
C MET A 52 -7.18 28.53 -19.09
N SER A 53 -7.37 28.23 -17.81
CA SER A 53 -6.34 28.57 -16.84
C SER A 53 -5.15 27.67 -17.15
N ASN A 54 -4.18 28.26 -17.83
CA ASN A 54 -2.76 27.93 -17.81
C ASN A 54 -2.49 26.67 -16.98
N MET A 55 -2.16 25.55 -17.63
CA MET A 55 -1.45 24.45 -16.97
C MET A 55 -0.04 24.96 -16.66
N THR A 56 0.04 25.92 -15.74
CA THR A 56 1.22 26.13 -14.92
C THR A 56 1.43 24.78 -14.25
N ILE A 57 2.57 24.16 -14.51
CA ILE A 57 3.09 23.12 -13.64
C ILE A 57 3.22 23.82 -12.28
N SER A 58 2.18 23.73 -11.47
CA SER A 58 2.22 24.22 -10.10
C SER A 58 3.29 23.37 -9.45
N PHE A 59 4.44 23.97 -9.17
CA PHE A 59 5.36 23.46 -8.15
C PHE A 59 4.47 23.07 -6.98
N LEU A 60 4.44 21.76 -6.62
CA LEU A 60 3.62 21.32 -5.49
C LEU A 60 3.97 22.25 -4.32
N ASP A 61 2.97 22.84 -3.69
CA ASP A 61 3.20 23.69 -2.53
C ASP A 61 4.03 22.87 -1.53
N PRO A 62 5.18 23.39 -1.05
CA PRO A 62 6.01 22.64 -0.12
C PRO A 62 5.27 22.22 1.15
N ASN A 63 4.28 22.99 1.60
CA ASN A 63 3.46 22.63 2.75
C ASN A 63 2.47 21.48 2.41
N ASP A 64 1.88 21.52 1.22
CA ASP A 64 0.96 20.47 0.76
C ASP A 64 1.73 19.16 0.52
N THR A 65 2.94 19.24 -0.04
CA THR A 65 3.84 18.09 -0.20
C THR A 65 4.16 17.46 1.14
N LEU A 66 4.56 18.26 2.13
CA LEU A 66 4.87 17.79 3.48
C LEU A 66 3.67 17.08 4.11
N THR A 67 2.51 17.73 4.05
CA THR A 67 1.25 17.20 4.62
C THR A 67 0.83 15.90 3.94
N SER A 68 0.90 15.86 2.61
CA SER A 68 0.54 14.70 1.81
C SER A 68 1.47 13.52 2.08
N VAL A 69 2.78 13.74 2.05
CA VAL A 69 3.78 12.69 2.33
C VAL A 69 3.60 12.16 3.75
N ASN A 70 3.43 13.04 4.74
CA ASN A 70 3.23 12.63 6.13
C ASN A 70 1.96 11.78 6.30
N SER A 71 0.86 12.18 5.67
CA SER A 71 -0.41 11.45 5.75
C SER A 71 -0.31 10.06 5.11
N GLN A 72 0.28 9.97 3.92
CA GLN A 72 0.50 8.70 3.23
C GLN A 72 1.47 7.79 3.98
N PHE A 73 2.51 8.38 4.59
CA PHE A 73 3.44 7.64 5.43
C PHE A 73 2.76 7.02 6.65
N LEU A 74 1.90 7.76 7.35
CA LEU A 74 1.15 7.23 8.49
C LEU A 74 0.19 6.11 8.08
N LEU A 75 -0.50 6.25 6.94
CA LEU A 75 -1.35 5.18 6.40
C LEU A 75 -0.54 3.92 6.09
N LEU A 76 0.60 4.08 5.43
CA LEU A 76 1.52 2.98 5.10
C LEU A 76 2.04 2.29 6.36
N GLN A 77 2.47 3.06 7.36
CA GLN A 77 2.89 2.53 8.65
C GLN A 77 1.81 1.68 9.30
N ASN A 78 0.59 2.19 9.36
CA ASN A 78 -0.54 1.50 9.98
C ASN A 78 -0.88 0.20 9.23
N GLU A 79 -0.95 0.25 7.90
CA GLU A 79 -1.23 -0.93 7.08
C GLU A 79 -0.21 -2.05 7.35
N VAL A 80 1.09 -1.74 7.29
CA VAL A 80 2.14 -2.74 7.56
C VAL A 80 2.08 -3.22 9.00
N GLN A 81 1.84 -2.32 9.95
CA GLN A 81 1.80 -2.69 11.37
C GLN A 81 0.63 -3.64 11.66
N ASP A 82 -0.53 -3.42 11.05
CA ASP A 82 -1.69 -4.30 11.15
C ASP A 82 -1.37 -5.69 10.57
N GLN A 83 -0.73 -5.74 9.41
CA GLN A 83 -0.34 -6.99 8.76
C GLN A 83 0.68 -7.79 9.60
N ILE A 84 1.63 -7.09 10.21
CA ILE A 84 2.59 -7.70 11.13
C ILE A 84 1.90 -8.19 12.40
N ASN A 85 0.93 -7.44 12.94
CA ASN A 85 0.18 -7.84 14.12
C ASN A 85 -0.67 -9.09 13.84
N ASP A 86 -1.30 -9.16 12.67
CA ASP A 86 -2.02 -10.35 12.22
C ASP A 86 -1.08 -11.56 12.06
N ALA A 87 0.13 -11.35 11.54
CA ALA A 87 1.16 -12.38 11.45
C ALA A 87 1.64 -12.88 12.83
N LYS A 88 1.80 -11.96 13.79
CA LYS A 88 2.16 -12.27 15.18
C LYS A 88 1.06 -13.06 15.90
N ALA A 89 -0.21 -12.74 15.62
CA ALA A 89 -1.35 -13.40 16.23
C ALA A 89 -1.57 -14.82 15.68
N ASN A 90 -1.36 -15.02 14.38
CA ASN A 90 -1.64 -16.28 13.68
C ASN A 90 -0.42 -17.22 13.60
N SER A 91 0.07 -17.68 14.76
CA SER A 91 1.31 -18.47 14.89
C SER A 91 1.30 -19.85 14.21
N VAL A 92 0.15 -20.35 13.75
CA VAL A 92 -0.01 -21.70 13.19
C VAL A 92 0.09 -21.71 11.65
N SER A 93 -0.26 -20.62 10.97
CA SER A 93 -0.13 -20.51 9.52
C SER A 93 0.03 -19.06 9.07
N VAL A 94 1.23 -18.52 9.25
CA VAL A 94 1.59 -17.23 8.67
C VAL A 94 1.61 -17.39 7.14
N ASN A 95 0.89 -16.54 6.41
CA ASN A 95 0.99 -16.51 4.95
C ASN A 95 2.22 -15.68 4.56
N GLU A 96 3.38 -16.33 4.53
CA GLU A 96 4.69 -15.71 4.30
C GLU A 96 4.76 -14.99 2.96
N THR A 97 4.17 -15.57 1.91
CA THR A 97 4.12 -14.94 0.57
C THR A 97 3.35 -13.64 0.61
N TYR A 98 2.16 -13.65 1.22
CA TYR A 98 1.33 -12.45 1.32
C TYR A 98 2.02 -11.33 2.10
N ILE A 99 2.59 -11.63 3.26
CA ILE A 99 3.29 -10.61 4.06
C ILE A 99 4.52 -10.10 3.31
N THR A 100 5.28 -10.98 2.66
CA THR A 100 6.45 -10.58 1.87
C THR A 100 6.06 -9.65 0.73
N ASP A 101 4.93 -9.90 0.04
CA ASP A 101 4.40 -9.03 -1.00
C ASP A 101 3.99 -7.66 -0.45
N VAL A 102 3.26 -7.62 0.66
CA VAL A 102 2.90 -6.36 1.36
C VAL A 102 4.15 -5.56 1.71
N ILE A 103 5.17 -6.20 2.26
CA ILE A 103 6.42 -5.53 2.65
C ILE A 103 7.19 -5.02 1.43
N ASN A 104 7.25 -5.79 0.33
CA ASN A 104 7.89 -5.35 -0.91
C ASN A 104 7.19 -4.13 -1.50
N VAL A 105 5.86 -4.13 -1.55
CA VAL A 105 5.06 -2.97 -2.00
C VAL A 105 5.30 -1.77 -1.09
N SER A 106 5.37 -2.00 0.22
CA SER A 106 5.60 -0.94 1.21
C SER A 106 6.98 -0.29 1.08
N ILE A 107 8.01 -1.07 0.75
CA ILE A 107 9.35 -0.53 0.48
C ILE A 107 9.31 0.40 -0.74
N ILE A 108 8.62 -0.01 -1.81
CA ILE A 108 8.46 0.80 -3.02
C ILE A 108 7.73 2.10 -2.69
N GLN A 109 6.57 2.01 -2.02
CA GLN A 109 5.78 3.18 -1.64
C GLN A 109 6.57 4.13 -0.73
N ASN A 110 7.29 3.63 0.25
CA ASN A 110 8.13 4.46 1.12
C ASN A 110 9.23 5.19 0.34
N ASN A 111 9.84 4.54 -0.66
CA ASN A 111 10.84 5.19 -1.51
C ASN A 111 10.19 6.30 -2.38
N GLU A 112 8.99 6.08 -2.93
CA GLU A 112 8.27 7.12 -3.67
C GLU A 112 7.92 8.33 -2.79
N LEU A 113 7.56 8.10 -1.53
CA LEU A 113 7.34 9.16 -0.55
C LEU A 113 8.62 9.96 -0.25
N MET A 114 9.77 9.27 -0.12
CA MET A 114 11.07 9.94 0.01
C MET A 114 11.39 10.80 -1.21
N GLN A 115 11.19 10.28 -2.42
CA GLN A 115 11.44 11.02 -3.66
C GLN A 115 10.52 12.24 -3.79
N THR A 116 9.25 12.08 -3.43
CA THR A 116 8.27 13.18 -3.40
C THR A 116 8.72 14.27 -2.44
N LEU A 117 9.18 13.90 -1.24
CA LEU A 117 9.67 14.85 -0.25
C LEU A 117 10.97 15.55 -0.69
N LEU A 118 11.90 14.85 -1.35
CA LEU A 118 13.11 15.46 -1.91
C LEU A 118 12.79 16.49 -2.99
N ASN A 119 11.75 16.24 -3.79
CA ASN A 119 11.32 17.12 -4.87
C ASN A 119 10.39 18.25 -4.41
N GLY A 120 9.99 18.28 -3.14
CA GLY A 120 9.06 19.27 -2.59
C GLY A 120 9.63 20.68 -2.36
N GLN A 121 10.93 20.88 -2.60
CA GLN A 121 11.62 22.19 -2.55
C GLN A 121 11.22 23.07 -1.34
N PRO A 122 11.47 22.63 -0.09
CA PRO A 122 11.06 23.36 1.10
C PRO A 122 11.74 24.72 1.23
N ASN A 123 11.00 25.70 1.77
CA ASN A 123 11.59 26.94 2.27
C ASN A 123 12.31 26.71 3.62
N GLN A 124 13.06 27.71 4.07
CA GLN A 124 13.87 27.60 5.31
C GLN A 124 13.05 27.25 6.56
N SER A 125 11.79 27.70 6.65
CA SER A 125 10.91 27.39 7.78
C SER A 125 10.42 25.94 7.79
N LEU A 126 10.23 25.32 6.62
CA LEU A 126 9.72 23.95 6.49
C LEU A 126 10.85 22.92 6.43
N MET A 127 12.08 23.35 6.12
CA MET A 127 13.25 22.47 6.02
C MET A 127 13.44 21.53 7.23
N PRO A 128 13.29 21.97 8.50
CA PRO A 128 13.39 21.06 9.64
C PRO A 128 12.36 19.92 9.59
N ASN A 129 11.12 20.21 9.22
CA ASN A 129 10.03 19.22 9.16
C ASN A 129 10.24 18.24 8.00
N TYR A 130 10.75 18.72 6.87
CA TYR A 130 11.16 17.87 5.74
C TYR A 130 12.28 16.91 6.13
N VAL A 131 13.29 17.40 6.85
CA VAL A 131 14.40 16.57 7.34
C VAL A 131 13.91 15.54 8.36
N GLU A 132 13.03 15.93 9.28
CA GLU A 132 12.44 15.00 10.25
C GLU A 132 11.64 13.90 9.54
N LEU A 133 10.74 14.26 8.61
CA LEU A 133 9.96 13.28 7.86
C LEU A 133 10.84 12.39 6.97
N MET A 134 11.89 12.93 6.36
CA MET A 134 12.87 12.16 5.60
C MET A 134 13.59 11.12 6.48
N ASN A 135 14.00 11.51 7.69
CA ASN A 135 14.62 10.58 8.63
C ASN A 135 13.63 9.49 9.06
N ASN A 136 12.38 9.84 9.33
CA ASN A 136 11.33 8.86 9.63
C ASN A 136 11.12 7.86 8.49
N LEU A 137 11.04 8.34 7.24
CA LEU A 137 10.92 7.47 6.05
C LEU A 137 12.14 6.56 5.89
N ARG A 138 13.35 7.09 6.13
CA ARG A 138 14.59 6.30 6.07
C ARG A 138 14.60 5.21 7.14
N ASP A 139 14.29 5.54 8.38
CA ASP A 139 14.30 4.59 9.48
C ASP A 139 13.18 3.55 9.31
N TYR A 140 12.04 3.94 8.72
CA TYR A 140 11.00 3.01 8.29
C TYR A 140 11.47 2.05 7.19
N SER A 141 12.26 2.52 6.22
CA SER A 141 12.88 1.66 5.20
C SER A 141 13.75 0.56 5.84
N LEU A 142 14.58 0.93 6.83
CA LEU A 142 15.38 -0.04 7.58
C LEU A 142 14.50 -1.06 8.32
N TYR A 143 13.41 -0.60 8.93
CA TYR A 143 12.44 -1.49 9.55
C TYR A 143 11.83 -2.47 8.54
N LEU A 144 11.34 -1.99 7.39
CA LEU A 144 10.75 -2.84 6.36
C LEU A 144 11.74 -3.88 5.84
N LEU A 145 13.02 -3.51 5.68
CA LEU A 145 14.07 -4.44 5.30
C LEU A 145 14.28 -5.53 6.36
N ASN A 146 14.25 -5.17 7.65
CA ASN A 146 14.34 -6.15 8.74
C ASN A 146 13.13 -7.11 8.74
N VAL A 147 11.91 -6.58 8.54
CA VAL A 147 10.70 -7.40 8.41
C VAL A 147 10.83 -8.34 7.21
N LYS A 148 11.23 -7.83 6.04
CA LYS A 148 11.44 -8.64 4.83
C LYS A 148 12.44 -9.77 5.08
N ASN A 149 13.54 -9.48 5.78
CA ASN A 149 14.54 -10.48 6.10
C ASN A 149 13.95 -11.59 6.98
N ILE A 150 13.15 -11.22 8.00
CA ILE A 150 12.47 -12.18 8.86
C ILE A 150 11.47 -13.03 8.05
N THR A 151 10.61 -12.41 7.24
CA THR A 151 9.57 -13.12 6.50
C THR A 151 10.11 -14.00 5.39
N SER A 152 11.30 -13.68 4.85
CA SER A 152 11.94 -14.47 3.79
C SER A 152 12.80 -15.62 4.32
N ASN A 153 13.40 -15.47 5.50
CA ASN A 153 14.48 -16.36 5.96
C ASN A 153 14.21 -17.07 7.29
N SER A 154 13.15 -16.71 8.03
CA SER A 154 12.86 -17.30 9.33
C SER A 154 12.15 -18.65 9.21
N LEU A 155 12.56 -19.62 10.03
CA LEU A 155 11.81 -20.87 10.25
C LEU A 155 10.54 -20.68 11.10
N ASN A 156 10.46 -19.58 11.86
CA ASN A 156 9.32 -19.25 12.70
C ASN A 156 9.05 -17.74 12.67
N VAL A 157 8.47 -17.31 11.55
CA VAL A 157 8.17 -15.90 11.26
C VAL A 157 7.38 -15.23 12.38
N SER A 158 6.38 -15.91 12.95
CA SER A 158 5.55 -15.34 14.02
C SER A 158 6.35 -15.04 15.29
N GLN A 159 7.25 -15.94 15.70
CA GLN A 159 8.11 -15.72 16.87
C GLN A 159 9.16 -14.64 16.61
N ASP A 160 9.81 -14.66 15.45
CA ASP A 160 10.84 -13.68 15.12
C ASP A 160 10.25 -12.27 14.94
N LEU A 161 9.04 -12.15 14.39
CA LEU A 161 8.32 -10.88 14.34
C LEU A 161 7.92 -10.37 15.73
N LYS A 162 7.64 -11.25 16.71
CA LYS A 162 7.39 -10.83 18.11
C LYS A 162 8.64 -10.25 18.78
N ASN A 163 9.82 -10.75 18.38
CA ASN A 163 11.11 -10.23 18.84
C ASN A 163 11.51 -8.95 18.10
N LEU A 164 10.88 -8.65 16.96
CA LEU A 164 11.05 -7.39 16.25
C LEU A 164 10.36 -6.27 17.05
N GLY A 165 11.16 -5.33 17.56
CA GLY A 165 10.67 -4.16 18.28
C GLY A 165 9.62 -3.37 17.48
N ASN A 166 8.69 -2.72 18.18
CA ASN A 166 7.64 -1.94 17.54
C ASN A 166 8.21 -0.73 16.80
N ASN A 167 7.59 -0.38 15.67
CA ASN A 167 7.96 0.80 14.89
C ASN A 167 7.36 2.12 15.44
N SER A 168 6.71 2.06 16.60
CA SER A 168 6.06 3.19 17.28
C SER A 168 7.02 4.30 17.74
N GLY A 169 8.33 4.16 17.51
CA GLY A 169 9.35 5.17 17.80
C GLY A 169 9.60 6.19 16.69
N LEU A 170 9.05 6.00 15.49
CA LEU A 170 9.12 6.98 14.40
C LEU A 170 8.11 8.09 14.70
N ARG A 171 8.63 9.16 15.33
CA ARG A 171 7.85 10.23 15.94
C ARG A 171 6.94 10.85 14.90
N GLN A 172 5.64 10.87 15.20
CA GLN A 172 4.64 11.64 14.47
C GLN A 172 5.10 13.10 14.44
N LEU A 173 5.12 13.73 13.25
CA LEU A 173 5.13 15.19 13.17
C LEU A 173 3.90 15.65 13.95
N SER A 174 4.13 16.16 15.15
CA SER A 174 3.07 16.65 16.01
C SER A 174 2.51 17.90 15.35
N VAL A 175 1.33 17.74 14.73
CA VAL A 175 0.35 18.77 14.36
C VAL A 175 0.99 20.07 13.85
N LEU A 176 1.10 20.19 12.52
CA LEU A 176 1.17 21.50 11.86
C LEU A 176 -0.22 22.15 11.90
#